data_AF-A0A1R1YCR8-F1
#
_entry.id   AF-A0A1R1YCR8-F1
#
_cell.length_a   1.000
_cell.length_b   1.000
_cell.length_c   1.000
_cell.angle_alpha   90.00
_cell.angle_beta   90.00
_cell.angle_gamma   90.00
#
_symmetry.space_group_name_H-M   'P 1'
#
loop_
_entity.id
_entity.type
_entity.pdbx_description
1 polymer ?
#
loop_
_entity_poly.entity_id
_entity_poly.type
_entity_poly.pdbx_seq_one_letter_code
_entity_poly.pdbx_strand_id
1 'polypeptide(L)'
;MFEDLNKYEGNFINYTLFPYIEDLPNTPFEGRISTYENILDDLQLKLYEYVEEKILGFIWNQDKPPSITGTVFFGDSMQDEWLMVWILFQISKEFQKIVICVSDNDGDFILAESALEIPTWLTPENSKNRVFLYDGKIHIIPASISPDMPTINNALNIIRDNNIITLSLPVTEKIFEKINK
;
A
#
# COMPACT_ATOMS: atom_id res chain seq x y z
N MET A 1 16.86 -2.88 25.19
CA MET A 1 16.88 -1.50 24.66
C MET A 1 16.68 -1.65 23.17
N PHE A 2 15.54 -1.21 22.63
CA PHE A 2 15.30 -1.28 21.19
C PHE A 2 16.17 -0.23 20.49
N GLU A 3 16.75 -0.59 19.35
CA GLU A 3 17.42 0.40 18.49
C GLU A 3 16.39 1.41 17.98
N ASP A 4 16.80 2.67 17.92
CA ASP A 4 16.00 3.74 17.33
C ASP A 4 16.01 3.54 15.81
N LEU A 5 15.01 2.84 15.29
CA LEU A 5 14.85 2.54 13.87
C LEU A 5 14.76 3.82 13.00
N ASN A 6 14.47 4.98 13.59
CA ASN A 6 14.51 6.26 12.87
C ASN A 6 15.93 6.72 12.51
N LYS A 7 16.97 6.01 12.99
CA LYS A 7 18.39 6.28 12.69
C LYS A 7 19.03 5.20 11.81
N TYR A 8 18.26 4.22 11.34
CA TYR A 8 18.78 3.17 10.50
C TYR A 8 18.95 3.68 9.07
N GLU A 9 20.19 3.68 8.56
CA GLU A 9 20.55 4.18 7.21
C GLU A 9 20.59 3.06 6.15
N GLY A 10 20.09 1.86 6.45
CA GLY A 10 20.05 0.75 5.48
C GLY A 10 18.87 0.79 4.51
N ASN A 11 18.79 -0.20 3.64
CA ASN A 11 17.74 -0.30 2.62
C ASN A 11 16.38 -0.56 3.27
N PHE A 12 15.33 0.08 2.75
CA PHE A 12 13.98 -0.07 3.27
C PHE A 12 12.90 0.01 2.20
N ILE A 13 11.76 -0.63 2.50
CA ILE A 13 10.49 -0.40 1.82
C ILE A 13 9.51 0.16 2.84
N ASN A 14 8.97 1.32 2.50
CA ASN A 14 7.83 1.93 3.16
C ASN A 14 6.56 1.58 2.36
N TYR A 15 5.53 1.18 3.08
CA TYR A 15 4.22 0.97 2.48
C TYR A 15 3.14 1.66 3.31
N THR A 16 2.09 2.11 2.64
CA THR A 16 0.88 2.60 3.30
C THR A 16 -0.34 1.97 2.65
N LEU A 17 -1.15 1.29 3.47
CA LEU A 17 -2.40 0.67 3.10
C LEU A 17 -3.55 1.61 3.51
N PHE A 18 -4.42 1.95 2.57
CA PHE A 18 -5.63 2.73 2.80
C PHE A 18 -6.85 1.81 2.67
N PRO A 19 -7.35 1.24 3.79
CA PRO A 19 -8.57 0.45 3.77
C PRO A 19 -9.79 1.30 3.41
N TYR A 20 -10.85 0.65 2.94
CA TYR A 20 -12.14 1.30 2.78
C TYR A 20 -12.93 1.14 4.09
N ILE A 21 -13.40 2.27 4.64
CA ILE A 21 -13.95 2.31 6.01
C ILE A 21 -15.15 1.37 6.17
N GLU A 22 -15.97 1.20 5.13
CA GLU A 22 -17.15 0.34 5.20
C GLU A 22 -16.83 -1.17 5.22
N ASP A 23 -15.60 -1.56 4.84
CA ASP A 23 -15.15 -2.96 4.92
C ASP A 23 -14.38 -3.25 6.21
N LEU A 24 -14.11 -2.24 7.04
CA LEU A 24 -13.63 -2.50 8.39
C LEU A 24 -14.73 -3.30 9.12
N PRO A 25 -14.39 -4.43 9.76
CA PRO A 25 -15.38 -5.22 10.45
C PRO A 25 -16.17 -4.34 11.43
N ASN A 26 -17.49 -4.24 11.26
CA ASN A 26 -18.37 -3.64 12.27
C ASN A 26 -18.67 -4.63 13.40
N THR A 27 -18.20 -5.87 13.26
CA THR A 27 -18.37 -6.99 14.17
C THR A 27 -17.02 -7.69 14.34
N PRO A 28 -16.73 -8.27 15.52
CA PRO A 28 -15.53 -9.07 15.74
C PRO A 28 -15.37 -10.12 14.64
N PHE A 29 -14.12 -10.49 14.32
CA PHE A 29 -13.73 -11.45 13.29
C PHE A 29 -14.16 -12.91 13.62
N GLU A 30 -15.40 -13.12 14.04
CA GLU A 30 -16.00 -14.45 14.22
C GLU A 30 -16.34 -15.02 12.84
N GLY A 31 -15.54 -15.96 12.36
CA GLY A 31 -16.00 -16.82 11.25
C GLY A 31 -14.96 -17.52 10.38
N ARG A 32 -13.66 -17.24 10.50
CA ARG A 32 -12.65 -18.01 9.76
C ARG A 32 -11.97 -19.01 10.69
N ILE A 33 -12.53 -20.22 10.77
CA ILE A 33 -11.80 -21.39 11.26
C ILE A 33 -10.93 -21.89 10.10
N SER A 34 -9.64 -21.55 10.10
CA SER A 34 -8.64 -22.35 9.41
C SER A 34 -7.95 -23.25 10.43
N THR A 35 -7.89 -24.53 10.08
CA THR A 35 -7.33 -25.66 10.83
C THR A 35 -6.00 -25.34 11.53
N TYR A 36 -5.90 -25.77 12.79
CA TYR A 36 -4.76 -25.62 13.69
C TYR A 36 -3.40 -25.89 13.04
N GLU A 37 -2.63 -24.85 12.72
CA GLU A 37 -1.19 -24.99 12.48
C GLU A 37 -0.29 -23.78 12.82
N ASN A 38 -0.79 -22.58 13.13
CA ASN A 38 0.11 -21.42 13.36
C ASN A 38 -0.10 -20.73 14.70
N ILE A 39 0.93 -20.77 15.56
CA ILE A 39 1.12 -19.86 16.70
C ILE A 39 0.98 -18.39 16.26
N LEU A 40 1.33 -18.11 15.00
CA LEU A 40 1.19 -16.79 14.38
C LEU A 40 -0.26 -16.39 14.16
N ASP A 41 -1.15 -17.31 13.80
CA ASP A 41 -2.57 -17.00 13.61
C ASP A 41 -3.25 -16.70 14.96
N ASP A 42 -2.93 -17.49 15.99
CA ASP A 42 -3.40 -17.27 17.37
C ASP A 42 -2.84 -15.96 17.95
N LEU A 43 -1.57 -15.65 17.70
CA LEU A 43 -0.96 -14.39 18.10
C LEU A 43 -1.57 -13.20 17.34
N GLN A 44 -1.80 -13.34 16.03
CA GLN A 44 -2.41 -12.32 15.20
C GLN A 44 -3.83 -12.00 15.68
N LEU A 45 -4.63 -13.03 15.98
CA LEU A 45 -5.97 -12.87 16.52
C LEU A 45 -5.95 -12.18 17.89
N LYS A 46 -5.07 -12.61 18.80
CA LYS A 46 -4.91 -12.00 20.13
C LYS A 46 -4.45 -10.55 20.06
N LEU A 47 -3.50 -10.25 19.17
CA LEU A 47 -3.04 -8.88 18.94
C LEU A 47 -4.16 -8.03 18.37
N TYR A 48 -4.97 -8.57 17.45
CA TYR A 48 -6.12 -7.86 16.90
C TYR A 48 -7.16 -7.54 17.97
N GLU A 49 -7.63 -8.55 18.72
CA GLU A 49 -8.59 -8.35 19.82
C GLU A 49 -8.07 -7.35 20.85
N TYR A 50 -6.80 -7.49 21.24
CA TYR A 50 -6.16 -6.59 22.19
C TYR A 50 -6.06 -5.15 21.66
N VAL A 51 -5.73 -4.96 20.38
CA VAL A 51 -5.65 -3.63 19.78
C VAL A 51 -7.05 -3.05 19.58
N GLU A 52 -8.01 -3.82 19.05
CA GLU A 52 -9.40 -3.42 18.80
C GLU A 52 -10.08 -2.86 20.06
N GLU A 53 -9.97 -3.58 21.18
CA GLU A 53 -10.47 -3.15 22.48
C GLU A 53 -9.90 -1.79 22.90
N LYS A 54 -8.63 -1.52 22.56
CA LYS A 54 -7.92 -0.29 22.95
C LYS A 54 -8.07 0.86 21.97
N ILE A 55 -8.56 0.63 20.75
CA ILE A 55 -8.80 1.67 19.74
C ILE A 55 -10.27 2.08 19.64
N LEU A 56 -11.18 1.30 20.22
CA LEU A 56 -12.61 1.62 20.28
C LEU A 56 -12.83 2.97 21.00
N GLY A 57 -13.43 3.93 20.31
CA GLY A 57 -13.69 5.28 20.83
C GLY A 57 -12.58 6.31 20.58
N PHE A 58 -11.46 5.93 19.96
CA PHE A 58 -10.48 6.90 19.49
C PHE A 58 -10.95 7.56 18.20
N ILE A 59 -10.91 8.89 18.18
CA ILE A 59 -11.00 9.66 16.94
C ILE A 59 -9.64 9.54 16.26
N TRP A 60 -9.53 8.57 15.34
CA TRP A 60 -8.39 8.50 14.42
C TRP A 60 -8.23 9.87 13.75
N ASN A 61 -6.97 10.32 13.62
CA ASN A 61 -6.63 11.67 13.17
C ASN A 61 -7.48 12.10 11.96
N GLN A 62 -8.50 12.95 12.16
CA GLN A 62 -9.49 13.26 11.12
C GLN A 62 -8.88 13.98 9.91
N ASP A 63 -7.70 14.56 10.07
CA ASP A 63 -6.98 15.26 9.01
C ASP A 63 -6.37 14.30 7.98
N LYS A 64 -6.24 13.01 8.31
CA LYS A 64 -5.68 11.98 7.43
C LYS A 64 -6.64 10.80 7.30
N PRO A 65 -6.73 10.19 6.11
CA PRO A 65 -7.54 8.99 5.96
C PRO A 65 -6.98 7.87 6.87
N PRO A 66 -7.84 7.01 7.44
CA PRO A 66 -7.37 5.82 8.15
C PRO A 66 -6.41 5.03 7.27
N SER A 67 -5.23 4.72 7.80
CA SER A 67 -4.17 4.05 7.05
C SER A 67 -3.29 3.22 7.96
N ILE A 68 -2.79 2.11 7.43
CA ILE A 68 -1.75 1.28 8.07
C ILE A 68 -0.44 1.54 7.34
N THR A 69 0.54 2.09 8.03
CA THR A 69 1.87 2.34 7.48
C THR A 69 2.89 1.43 8.16
N GLY A 70 3.82 0.91 7.38
CA GLY A 70 4.94 0.12 7.90
C GLY A 70 6.21 0.34 7.10
N THR A 71 7.33 0.01 7.74
CA THR A 71 8.66 0.05 7.16
C THR A 71 9.29 -1.32 7.34
N VAL A 72 9.84 -1.89 6.27
CA VAL A 72 10.60 -3.13 6.30
C VAL A 72 12.03 -2.81 5.90
N PHE A 73 12.97 -3.15 6.77
CA PHE A 73 14.40 -3.02 6.51
C PHE A 73 14.96 -4.33 5.99
N PHE A 74 15.85 -4.26 5.00
CA PHE A 74 16.52 -5.41 4.41
C PHE A 74 17.99 -5.08 4.11
N GLY A 75 18.77 -6.12 3.84
CA GLY A 75 20.18 -5.99 3.47
C GLY A 75 20.34 -5.60 2.00
N ASP A 76 21.40 -6.08 1.35
CA ASP A 76 21.67 -5.78 -0.06
C ASP A 76 20.92 -6.73 -1.04
N SER A 77 20.01 -7.54 -0.53
CA SER A 77 19.23 -8.48 -1.34
C SER A 77 18.07 -7.76 -2.01
N MET A 78 18.22 -7.48 -3.31
CA MET A 78 17.11 -6.99 -4.15
C MET A 78 15.91 -7.95 -4.15
N GLN A 79 16.11 -9.25 -3.87
CA GLN A 79 15.03 -10.23 -3.79
C GLN A 79 14.10 -9.98 -2.60
N ASP A 80 14.63 -9.46 -1.49
CA ASP A 80 13.85 -9.20 -0.27
C ASP A 80 12.91 -8.02 -0.49
N GLU A 81 13.38 -7.01 -1.22
CA GLU A 81 12.59 -5.87 -1.68
C GLU A 81 11.43 -6.33 -2.58
N TRP A 82 11.72 -7.12 -3.61
CA TRP A 82 10.70 -7.64 -4.52
C TRP A 82 9.72 -8.59 -3.84
N LEU A 83 10.15 -9.36 -2.82
CA LEU A 83 9.24 -10.17 -2.01
C LEU A 83 8.23 -9.28 -1.29
N MET A 84 8.66 -8.18 -0.67
CA MET A 84 7.76 -7.24 -0.02
C MET A 84 6.76 -6.63 -0.99
N VAL A 85 7.22 -6.24 -2.17
CA VAL A 85 6.34 -5.72 -3.23
C VAL A 85 5.34 -6.79 -3.67
N TRP A 86 5.78 -8.03 -3.92
CA TRP A 86 4.88 -9.14 -4.28
C TRP A 86 3.81 -9.38 -3.21
N ILE A 87 4.16 -9.37 -1.92
CA ILE A 87 3.20 -9.49 -0.81
C ILE A 87 2.13 -8.40 -0.89
N LEU A 88 2.54 -7.14 -1.10
CA LEU A 88 1.61 -6.01 -1.24
C LEU A 88 0.68 -6.20 -2.45
N PHE A 89 1.18 -6.75 -3.56
CA PHE A 89 0.35 -7.13 -4.71
C PHE A 89 -0.67 -8.22 -4.36
N GLN A 90 -0.29 -9.25 -3.59
CA GLN A 90 -1.24 -10.27 -3.13
C GLN A 90 -2.31 -9.66 -2.21
N ILE A 91 -1.91 -8.79 -1.28
CA ILE A 91 -2.84 -8.06 -0.40
C ILE A 91 -3.84 -7.25 -1.24
N SER A 92 -3.36 -6.50 -2.24
CA SER A 92 -4.23 -5.69 -3.10
C SER A 92 -5.24 -6.54 -3.90
N LYS A 93 -4.87 -7.76 -4.30
CA LYS A 93 -5.77 -8.70 -5.00
C LYS A 93 -6.80 -9.33 -4.06
N GLU A 94 -6.37 -9.75 -2.87
CA GLU A 94 -7.24 -10.38 -1.87
C GLU A 94 -8.25 -9.37 -1.31
N PHE A 95 -7.78 -8.15 -1.05
CA PHE A 95 -8.58 -7.06 -0.50
C PHE A 95 -8.78 -5.96 -1.55
N GLN A 96 -9.63 -6.24 -2.54
CA GLN A 96 -9.83 -5.44 -3.78
C GLN A 96 -10.15 -3.95 -3.57
N LYS A 97 -10.51 -3.52 -2.36
CA LYS A 97 -10.81 -2.12 -2.02
C LYS A 97 -9.68 -1.38 -1.29
N ILE A 98 -8.58 -2.06 -0.96
CA ILE A 98 -7.39 -1.46 -0.36
C ILE A 98 -6.56 -0.77 -1.45
N VAL A 99 -6.30 0.52 -1.24
CA VAL A 99 -5.36 1.30 -2.05
C VAL A 99 -4.01 1.29 -1.35
N ILE A 100 -2.94 1.02 -2.09
CA ILE A 100 -1.60 0.85 -1.52
C ILE A 100 -0.63 1.84 -2.17
N CYS A 101 0.18 2.51 -1.35
CA CYS A 101 1.38 3.23 -1.79
C CYS A 101 2.63 2.45 -1.35
N VAL A 102 3.66 2.45 -2.19
CA VAL A 102 4.95 1.81 -1.92
C VAL A 102 6.07 2.77 -2.30
N SER A 103 7.06 2.89 -1.44
CA SER A 103 8.23 3.76 -1.61
C SER A 103 9.48 3.12 -1.02
N ASP A 104 10.63 3.36 -1.62
CA ASP A 104 11.94 2.88 -1.18
C ASP A 104 12.85 4.07 -0.81
N ASN A 105 14.17 3.81 -0.76
CA ASN A 105 15.19 4.82 -0.53
C ASN A 105 15.22 5.94 -1.60
N ASP A 106 14.78 5.66 -2.82
CA ASP A 106 14.82 6.58 -3.97
C ASP A 106 13.51 7.34 -4.19
N GLY A 107 12.45 7.00 -3.45
CA GLY A 107 11.16 7.68 -3.48
C GLY A 107 10.05 6.73 -3.86
N ASP A 108 9.29 7.02 -4.92
CA ASP A 108 8.22 6.14 -5.37
C ASP A 108 8.82 4.91 -6.09
N PHE A 109 8.70 3.75 -5.45
CA PHE A 109 9.27 2.50 -5.92
C PHE A 109 8.76 2.14 -7.33
N ILE A 110 7.45 2.34 -7.58
CA ILE A 110 6.84 1.97 -8.85
C ILE A 110 7.36 2.89 -9.96
N LEU A 111 7.49 4.19 -9.70
CA LEU A 111 8.05 5.13 -10.68
C LEU A 111 9.50 4.80 -11.04
N ALA A 112 10.34 4.51 -10.05
CA ALA A 112 11.73 4.14 -10.28
C ALA A 112 11.81 2.89 -11.17
N GLU A 113 11.03 1.87 -10.84
CA GLU A 113 11.09 0.58 -11.51
C GLU A 113 10.39 0.54 -12.89
N SER A 114 9.57 1.55 -13.22
CA SER A 114 8.80 1.64 -14.48
C SER A 114 9.01 2.94 -15.24
N ALA A 115 10.16 3.59 -15.06
CA ALA A 115 10.48 4.90 -15.62
C ALA A 115 10.33 5.02 -17.16
N LEU A 116 10.37 3.89 -17.90
CA LEU A 116 10.18 3.87 -19.36
C LEU A 116 8.72 3.69 -19.78
N GLU A 117 7.87 3.21 -18.86
CA GLU A 117 6.47 2.87 -19.09
C GLU A 117 5.50 3.91 -18.52
N ILE A 118 6.00 4.82 -17.67
CA ILE A 118 5.20 5.94 -17.14
C ILE A 118 4.87 6.99 -18.22
N PRO A 119 3.75 7.73 -18.07
CA PRO A 119 3.45 8.85 -18.96
C PRO A 119 4.53 9.93 -18.92
N THR A 120 4.86 10.53 -20.07
CA THR A 120 5.95 11.52 -20.19
C THR A 120 5.76 12.81 -19.38
N TRP A 121 4.53 13.07 -18.91
CA TRP A 121 4.24 14.23 -18.06
C TRP A 121 4.50 13.96 -16.57
N LEU A 122 4.59 12.68 -16.18
CA LEU A 122 4.76 12.27 -14.79
C LEU A 122 6.25 12.31 -14.45
N THR A 123 6.61 13.07 -13.42
CA THR A 123 7.98 13.22 -12.94
C THR A 123 8.02 12.99 -11.43
N PRO A 124 9.20 12.69 -10.84
CA PRO A 124 9.33 12.53 -9.39
C PRO A 124 8.73 13.71 -8.60
N GLU A 125 8.89 14.94 -9.10
CA GLU A 125 8.44 16.17 -8.44
C GLU A 125 6.91 16.35 -8.42
N ASN A 126 6.20 15.78 -9.40
CA ASN A 126 4.75 15.94 -9.54
C ASN A 126 3.93 14.66 -9.26
N SER A 127 4.61 13.59 -8.90
CA SER A 127 4.06 12.24 -8.74
C SER A 127 3.34 11.99 -7.41
N LYS A 128 3.53 12.89 -6.43
CA LYS A 128 2.98 12.72 -5.09
C LYS A 128 1.47 12.44 -5.14
N ASN A 129 1.07 11.33 -4.50
CA ASN A 129 -0.31 10.83 -4.46
C ASN A 129 -0.91 10.56 -5.84
N ARG A 130 -0.13 10.13 -6.84
CA ARG A 130 -0.65 9.75 -8.16
C ARG A 130 -0.51 8.28 -8.50
N VAL A 131 0.48 7.59 -7.95
CA VAL A 131 0.78 6.20 -8.27
C VAL A 131 0.33 5.32 -7.11
N PHE A 132 -0.49 4.32 -7.43
CA PHE A 132 -1.08 3.43 -6.46
C PHE A 132 -1.14 2.00 -6.98
N LEU A 133 -1.02 1.06 -6.07
CA LEU A 133 -1.41 -0.33 -6.29
C LEU A 133 -2.86 -0.50 -5.79
N TYR A 134 -3.73 -0.96 -6.67
CA TYR A 134 -5.16 -1.14 -6.41
C TYR A 134 -5.71 -2.30 -7.26
N ASP A 135 -6.53 -3.18 -6.67
CA ASP A 135 -7.05 -4.39 -7.33
C ASP A 135 -5.95 -5.23 -8.02
N GLY A 136 -4.78 -5.31 -7.39
CA GLY A 136 -3.62 -6.02 -7.95
C GLY A 136 -3.02 -5.42 -9.22
N LYS A 137 -3.36 -4.18 -9.57
CA LYS A 137 -2.86 -3.47 -10.75
C LYS A 137 -2.28 -2.12 -10.35
N ILE A 138 -1.50 -1.52 -11.24
CA ILE A 138 -0.97 -0.17 -11.04
C ILE A 138 -1.92 0.86 -11.64
N HIS A 139 -2.26 1.85 -10.83
CA HIS A 139 -3.08 2.98 -11.18
C HIS A 139 -2.28 4.28 -11.09
N ILE A 140 -2.42 5.13 -12.10
CA ILE A 140 -1.81 6.45 -12.20
C ILE A 140 -2.91 7.48 -12.42
N ILE A 141 -3.05 8.45 -11.51
CA ILE A 141 -4.02 9.54 -11.64
C ILE A 141 -3.56 10.51 -12.75
N PRO A 142 -4.31 10.62 -13.86
CA PRO A 142 -3.91 11.48 -14.98
C PRO A 142 -3.89 12.97 -14.60
N ALA A 143 -2.95 13.73 -15.16
CA ALA A 143 -2.92 15.19 -15.03
C ALA A 143 -4.20 15.87 -15.54
N SER A 144 -4.95 15.26 -16.46
CA SER A 144 -6.24 15.79 -16.93
C SER A 144 -7.36 15.70 -15.88
N ILE A 145 -7.27 14.75 -14.95
CA ILE A 145 -8.24 14.57 -13.85
C ILE A 145 -7.86 15.44 -12.65
N SER A 146 -6.56 15.49 -12.33
CA SER A 146 -6.02 16.36 -11.29
C SER A 146 -4.80 17.09 -11.85
N PRO A 147 -4.95 18.30 -12.41
CA PRO A 147 -3.84 19.09 -12.94
C PRO A 147 -2.79 19.40 -11.89
N ASP A 148 -3.26 19.79 -10.70
CA ASP A 148 -2.41 19.98 -9.52
C ASP A 148 -2.15 18.66 -8.80
N MET A 149 -1.13 18.64 -7.93
CA MET A 149 -0.85 17.49 -7.07
C MET A 149 -2.07 17.19 -6.17
N PRO A 150 -2.69 16.00 -6.31
CA PRO A 150 -3.86 15.68 -5.51
C PRO A 150 -3.50 15.53 -4.03
N THR A 151 -4.42 15.96 -3.16
CA THR A 151 -4.37 15.54 -1.74
C THR A 151 -4.63 14.04 -1.64
N ILE A 152 -4.19 13.40 -0.56
CA ILE A 152 -4.40 11.95 -0.40
C ILE A 152 -5.89 11.58 -0.41
N ASN A 153 -6.75 12.39 0.22
CA ASN A 153 -8.20 12.15 0.21
C ASN A 153 -8.79 12.26 -1.21
N ASN A 154 -8.38 13.26 -1.99
CA ASN A 154 -8.83 13.39 -3.39
C ASN A 154 -8.34 12.20 -4.22
N ALA A 155 -7.08 11.82 -4.06
CA ALA A 155 -6.49 10.70 -4.78
C ALA A 155 -7.22 9.38 -4.49
N LEU A 156 -7.53 9.08 -3.22
CA LEU A 156 -8.28 7.88 -2.83
C LEU A 156 -9.69 7.86 -3.43
N ASN A 157 -10.37 9.01 -3.49
CA ASN A 157 -11.68 9.12 -4.12
C ASN A 157 -11.58 8.84 -5.64
N ILE A 158 -10.56 9.38 -6.30
CA ILE A 158 -10.33 9.16 -7.74
C ILE A 158 -10.03 7.70 -8.04
N ILE A 159 -9.15 7.04 -7.26
CA ILE A 159 -8.76 5.65 -7.49
C ILE A 159 -9.94 4.69 -7.29
N ARG A 160 -10.82 4.97 -6.33
CA ARG A 160 -11.99 4.14 -6.02
C ARG A 160 -13.20 4.41 -6.91
N ASP A 161 -13.18 5.47 -7.71
CA ASP A 161 -14.25 5.77 -8.66
C ASP A 161 -14.06 4.97 -9.95
N ASN A 162 -14.88 3.94 -10.13
CA ASN A 162 -14.87 3.08 -11.32
C ASN A 162 -15.18 3.82 -12.64
N ASN A 163 -15.67 5.06 -12.59
CA ASN A 163 -15.91 5.87 -13.78
C ASN A 163 -14.65 6.63 -14.24
N ILE A 164 -13.60 6.69 -13.42
CA ILE A 164 -12.36 7.39 -13.73
C ILE A 164 -11.29 6.36 -14.14
N ILE A 165 -10.80 6.51 -15.37
CA ILE A 165 -9.75 5.65 -15.90
C ILE A 165 -8.40 6.07 -15.30
N THR A 166 -7.91 5.25 -14.36
CA THR A 166 -6.61 5.43 -13.72
C THR A 166 -5.67 4.24 -13.97
N LEU A 167 -6.18 3.11 -14.46
CA LEU A 167 -5.37 1.91 -14.73
C LEU A 167 -4.25 2.20 -15.75
N SER A 168 -3.00 1.90 -15.37
CA SER A 168 -1.86 1.90 -16.27
C SER A 168 -1.45 0.46 -16.59
N LEU A 169 -1.93 -0.07 -17.72
CA LEU A 169 -1.55 -1.41 -18.18
C LEU A 169 -0.04 -1.55 -18.44
N PRO A 170 0.64 -0.61 -19.14
CA PRO A 170 2.07 -0.75 -19.41
C PRO A 170 2.91 -0.85 -18.13
N VAL A 171 2.59 -0.04 -17.13
CA VAL A 171 3.28 -0.07 -15.84
C VAL A 171 2.93 -1.33 -15.05
N THR A 172 1.66 -1.76 -15.09
CA THR A 172 1.24 -3.01 -14.47
C THR A 172 2.01 -4.20 -15.03
N GLU A 173 2.06 -4.33 -16.35
CA GLU A 173 2.76 -5.42 -17.03
C GLU A 173 4.25 -5.41 -16.68
N LYS A 174 4.90 -4.23 -16.71
CA LYS A 174 6.30 -4.07 -16.34
C LYS A 174 6.61 -4.55 -14.93
N ILE A 175 5.81 -4.14 -13.95
CA ILE A 175 6.01 -4.53 -12.55
C ILE A 175 5.74 -6.03 -12.36
N PHE A 176 4.71 -6.57 -13.02
CA PHE A 176 4.42 -8.01 -12.99
C PHE A 176 5.54 -8.86 -13.60
N GLU A 177 6.17 -8.40 -14.68
CA GLU A 177 7.34 -9.08 -15.25
C GLU A 177 8.51 -9.16 -14.27
N LYS A 178 8.72 -8.12 -13.46
CA LYS A 178 9.78 -8.10 -12.45
C LYS A 178 9.46 -8.99 -11.27
N ILE A 179 8.21 -8.98 -10.82
CA ILE A 179 7.72 -9.81 -9.71
C ILE A 179 7.82 -11.31 -10.03
N ASN A 180 7.63 -11.72 -11.29
CA ASN A 180 7.60 -13.14 -11.68
C ASN A 180 8.94 -13.65 -12.25
N LYS A 181 10.02 -12.88 -12.16
CA LYS A 181 11.38 -13.31 -12.54
C LYS A 181 12.09 -13.98 -11.39
#